data_AF-A0A2G5U800-F1
#
_entry.id   AF-A0A2G5U800-F1
#
_cell.length_a   1.000
_cell.length_b   1.000
_cell.length_c   1.000
_cell.angle_alpha   90.00
_cell.angle_beta   90.00
_cell.angle_gamma   90.00
#
_symmetry.space_group_name_H-M   'P 1'
#
loop_
_entity.id
_entity.type
_entity.pdbx_description
1 polymer ?
#
loop_
_entity_poly.entity_id
_entity_poly.type
_entity_poly.pdbx_seq_one_letter_code
_entity_poly.pdbx_strand_id
1 'polypeptide(L)'
;MNFEKLQISTVIVPELRCSKGVLSPVSQQVIQHASFHFDLSKLPKEDRKCSTICVFPYLRILTENAVTETFRAKEWCGSAEEARHLLTNKSSSINILAAFLILILAKVLF
;
A
#
# COMPACT_ATOMS: atom_id res chain seq x y z
N MET A 1 -36.23 -2.21 -4.09
CA MET A 1 -34.94 -2.65 -4.66
C MET A 1 -34.36 -3.65 -3.67
N ASN A 2 -34.25 -4.92 -4.06
CA ASN A 2 -33.51 -5.90 -3.26
C ASN A 2 -32.02 -5.64 -3.48
N PHE A 3 -31.27 -5.38 -2.41
CA PHE A 3 -29.83 -5.34 -2.48
C PHE A 3 -29.33 -6.79 -2.41
N GLU A 4 -28.88 -7.31 -3.56
CA GLU A 4 -28.12 -8.57 -3.59
C GLU A 4 -26.89 -8.43 -2.69
N LYS A 5 -26.53 -9.49 -1.94
CA LYS A 5 -25.33 -9.49 -1.11
C LYS A 5 -24.08 -9.42 -1.99
N LEU A 6 -23.41 -8.27 -1.96
CA LEU A 6 -22.15 -8.05 -2.66
C LEU A 6 -20.98 -8.31 -1.72
N GLN A 7 -20.05 -9.17 -2.13
CA GLN A 7 -18.75 -9.28 -1.47
C GLN A 7 -17.74 -8.46 -2.26
N ILE A 8 -17.19 -7.42 -1.63
CA ILE A 8 -16.20 -6.53 -2.24
C ILE A 8 -14.84 -6.84 -1.63
N SER A 9 -13.85 -7.03 -2.48
CA SER A 9 -12.46 -7.21 -2.07
C SER A 9 -11.54 -6.32 -2.89
N THR A 10 -10.49 -5.81 -2.25
CA THR A 10 -9.44 -5.06 -2.95
C THR A 10 -8.28 -6.00 -3.25
N VAL A 11 -7.82 -6.04 -4.48
CA VAL A 11 -6.61 -6.73 -4.90
C VAL A 11 -5.59 -5.72 -5.36
N ILE A 12 -4.35 -5.85 -4.89
CA ILE A 12 -3.25 -4.99 -5.28
C ILE A 12 -2.31 -5.78 -6.20
N VAL A 13 -2.04 -5.20 -7.37
CA VAL A 13 -1.02 -5.67 -8.31
C VAL A 13 0.13 -4.65 -8.29
N PRO A 14 1.30 -4.98 -7.74
CA PRO A 14 2.42 -4.05 -7.75
C PRO A 14 3.41 -4.38 -8.86
N GLU A 15 4.11 -3.35 -9.33
CA GLU A 15 5.20 -3.47 -10.29
C GLU A 15 6.40 -2.66 -9.78
N LEU A 16 7.59 -3.24 -9.86
CA LEU A 16 8.85 -2.55 -9.69
C LEU A 16 9.51 -2.41 -11.06
N ARG A 17 9.64 -1.17 -11.53
CA ARG A 17 10.23 -0.83 -12.83
C ARG A 17 11.72 -0.60 -12.67
N CYS A 18 12.47 -1.30 -13.50
CA CYS A 18 13.92 -1.27 -13.51
C CYS A 18 14.45 -0.85 -14.89
N SER A 19 15.77 -0.64 -14.98
CA SER A 19 16.41 -0.01 -16.13
C SER A 19 16.05 -0.70 -17.45
N LYS A 20 15.98 -2.05 -17.44
CA LYS A 20 15.34 -2.85 -18.49
C LYS A 20 14.57 -4.00 -17.86
N GLY A 21 13.29 -3.77 -17.61
CA GLY A 21 12.40 -4.82 -17.13
C GLY A 21 11.43 -4.36 -16.05
N VAL A 22 10.48 -5.23 -15.76
CA VAL A 22 9.46 -5.03 -14.74
C VAL A 22 9.37 -6.28 -13.90
N LEU A 23 9.43 -6.12 -12.58
CA LEU A 23 9.18 -7.19 -11.63
C LEU A 23 7.78 -7.04 -11.06
N SER A 24 6.95 -8.05 -11.27
CA SER A 24 5.58 -8.11 -10.77
C SER A 24 5.42 -9.37 -9.92
N PRO A 25 5.48 -9.27 -8.58
CA PRO A 25 5.17 -10.40 -7.72
C PRO A 25 3.68 -10.75 -7.81
N VAL A 26 3.31 -11.89 -7.22
CA VAL A 26 1.91 -12.33 -7.19
C VAL A 26 1.04 -11.27 -6.52
N SER A 27 -0.10 -10.99 -7.14
CA SER A 27 -1.09 -10.05 -6.60
C SER A 27 -1.68 -10.55 -5.30
N GLN A 28 -2.06 -9.63 -4.41
CA GLN A 28 -2.61 -9.97 -3.10
C GLN A 28 -3.94 -9.27 -2.86
N GLN A 29 -4.89 -10.02 -2.31
CA GLN A 29 -6.10 -9.45 -1.74
C GLN A 29 -5.76 -8.77 -0.40
N VAL A 30 -6.20 -7.53 -0.23
CA VAL A 30 -6.01 -6.77 0.99
C VAL A 30 -7.04 -7.20 2.00
N ILE A 31 -6.60 -7.82 3.10
CA ILE A 31 -7.44 -8.12 4.26
C ILE A 31 -7.30 -6.98 5.29
N GLN A 32 -6.05 -6.67 5.66
CA GLN A 32 -5.70 -5.51 6.51
C GLN A 32 -4.53 -4.73 5.90
N HIS A 33 -3.53 -5.46 5.41
CA HIS A 33 -2.38 -4.95 4.67
C HIS A 33 -2.00 -5.97 3.59
N ALA A 34 -1.19 -5.54 2.63
CA ALA A 34 -0.57 -6.41 1.63
C ALA A 34 0.95 -6.21 1.67
N SER A 35 1.71 -7.28 1.47
CA SER A 35 3.16 -7.27 1.59
C SER A 35 3.79 -7.97 0.41
N PHE A 36 4.65 -7.26 -0.31
CA PHE A 36 5.21 -7.73 -1.58
C PHE A 36 6.72 -7.84 -1.50
N HIS A 37 7.24 -8.96 -1.99
CA HIS A 37 8.67 -9.20 -2.13
C HIS A 37 9.05 -9.18 -3.60
N PHE A 38 9.89 -8.22 -3.99
CA PHE A 38 10.41 -8.13 -5.35
C PHE A 38 11.74 -8.87 -5.44
N ASP A 39 11.73 -10.00 -6.13
CA ASP A 39 12.91 -10.84 -6.33
C ASP A 39 13.77 -10.31 -7.49
N LEU A 40 14.78 -9.51 -7.15
CA LEU A 40 15.76 -8.95 -8.10
C LEU A 40 16.62 -10.02 -8.78
N SER A 41 16.67 -11.25 -8.27
CA SER A 41 17.44 -12.33 -8.91
C SER A 41 16.91 -12.71 -10.29
N LYS A 42 15.62 -12.42 -10.54
CA LYS A 42 14.94 -12.63 -11.83
C LYS A 42 15.38 -11.67 -12.93
N LEU A 43 16.17 -10.63 -12.60
CA LEU A 43 16.75 -9.71 -13.57
C LEU A 43 18.26 -9.95 -13.75
N PRO A 44 18.79 -9.78 -14.98
CA PRO A 44 20.22 -9.63 -15.23
C PRO A 44 20.82 -8.54 -14.33
N LYS A 45 22.08 -8.67 -13.92
CA LYS A 45 22.69 -7.78 -12.91
C LYS A 45 22.67 -6.31 -13.35
N GLU A 46 22.93 -6.08 -14.63
CA GLU A 46 22.91 -4.78 -15.31
C GLU A 46 21.53 -4.10 -15.27
N ASP A 47 20.45 -4.87 -15.14
CA ASP A 47 19.08 -4.37 -15.19
C ASP A 47 18.47 -4.15 -13.80
N ARG A 48 19.17 -4.52 -12.72
CA ARG A 48 18.68 -4.44 -11.32
C ARG A 48 18.58 -3.02 -10.76
N LYS A 49 18.96 -1.99 -11.52
CA LYS A 49 18.76 -0.61 -11.10
C LYS A 49 17.28 -0.24 -11.30
N CYS A 50 16.53 -0.26 -10.21
CA CYS A 50 15.10 0.02 -10.15
C CYS A 50 14.83 1.41 -9.58
N SER A 51 13.86 2.13 -10.16
CA SER A 51 13.62 3.55 -9.83
C SER A 51 12.17 3.86 -9.51
N THR A 52 11.21 3.03 -9.93
CA THR A 52 9.80 3.37 -9.87
C THR A 52 8.98 2.17 -9.40
N ILE A 53 8.13 2.39 -8.41
CA ILE A 53 7.12 1.44 -7.97
C ILE A 53 5.78 1.93 -8.51
N CYS A 54 5.03 1.04 -9.14
CA CYS A 54 3.64 1.27 -9.51
C CYS A 54 2.74 0.32 -8.74
N VAL A 55 1.62 0.83 -8.23
CA VAL A 55 0.60 0.10 -7.49
C VAL A 55 -0.69 0.23 -8.27
N PHE A 56 -1.21 -0.90 -8.75
CA PHE A 56 -2.46 -1.00 -9.48
C PHE A 56 -3.52 -1.62 -8.58
N PRO A 57 -4.40 -0.80 -7.98
CA PRO A 57 -5.51 -1.30 -7.19
C PRO A 57 -6.66 -1.79 -8.08
N TYR A 58 -7.22 -2.93 -7.72
CA TYR A 58 -8.40 -3.52 -8.33
C TYR A 58 -9.46 -3.77 -7.26
N LEU A 59 -10.72 -3.48 -7.58
CA LEU A 59 -11.88 -3.90 -6.79
C LEU A 59 -12.48 -5.12 -7.47
N ARG A 60 -12.60 -6.23 -6.73
CA ARG A 60 -13.30 -7.43 -7.18
C ARG A 60 -14.62 -7.51 -6.43
N ILE A 61 -15.71 -7.52 -7.19
CA ILE A 61 -17.06 -7.64 -6.68
C ILE A 61 -17.56 -9.04 -7.04
N LEU A 62 -17.86 -9.83 -6.02
CA LEU A 62 -18.51 -11.13 -6.17
C LEU A 62 -19.99 -10.97 -5.83
N THR A 63 -20.84 -11.31 -6.77
CA THR A 63 -22.31 -11.32 -6.59
C THR A 63 -22.78 -12.67 -6.04
N GLU A 64 -24.01 -12.73 -5.55
CA GLU A 64 -24.63 -13.98 -5.08
C GLU A 64 -24.69 -15.06 -6.18
N ASN A 65 -24.75 -14.64 -7.45
CA ASN A 65 -24.75 -15.52 -8.61
C ASN A 65 -23.33 -15.98 -9.04
N ALA A 66 -22.34 -15.81 -8.17
CA ALA A 66 -20.93 -16.12 -8.41
C ALA A 66 -20.28 -15.38 -9.60
N VAL A 67 -20.91 -14.30 -10.09
CA VAL A 67 -20.31 -13.43 -11.10
C VAL A 67 -19.24 -12.59 -10.41
N THR A 68 -18.02 -12.63 -10.94
CA THR A 68 -16.91 -11.81 -10.47
C THR A 68 -16.64 -10.69 -11.46
N GLU A 69 -16.94 -9.47 -11.06
CA GLU A 69 -16.57 -8.26 -11.79
C GLU A 69 -15.30 -7.67 -11.19
N THR A 70 -14.37 -7.22 -12.05
CA THR A 70 -13.10 -6.64 -11.61
C THR A 70 -12.93 -5.24 -12.20
N PHE A 71 -12.80 -4.25 -11.33
CA PHE A 71 -12.66 -2.85 -11.69
C PHE A 71 -11.25 -2.39 -11.37
N ARG A 72 -10.56 -1.80 -12.34
CA ARG A 72 -9.26 -1.18 -12.13
C ARG A 72 -9.47 0.24 -11.62
N ALA A 73 -8.95 0.53 -10.43
CA ALA A 73 -8.86 1.90 -9.94
C ALA A 73 -7.60 2.58 -10.50
N LYS A 74 -7.55 3.91 -10.39
CA LYS A 74 -6.39 4.70 -10.84
C LYS A 74 -5.12 4.22 -10.13
N GLU A 75 -4.09 3.94 -10.91
CA GLU A 75 -2.79 3.54 -10.40
C GLU A 75 -2.05 4.69 -9.71
N TRP A 76 -1.17 4.32 -8.79
CA TRP A 76 -0.17 5.22 -8.25
C TRP A 76 1.22 4.73 -8.68
N CYS A 77 2.02 5.61 -9.26
CA CYS A 77 3.42 5.34 -9.57
C CYS A 77 4.30 6.42 -8.95
N GLY A 78 5.40 6.03 -8.33
CA GLY A 78 6.37 6.94 -7.72
C GLY A 78 7.72 6.28 -7.50
N SER A 79 8.71 7.05 -7.07
CA SER A 79 10.02 6.52 -6.70
C SER A 79 9.96 5.67 -5.42
N ALA A 80 10.98 4.85 -5.20
CA ALA A 80 11.09 4.08 -3.95
C ALA A 80 11.18 5.00 -2.73
N GLU A 81 11.81 6.15 -2.87
CA GLU A 81 11.94 7.19 -1.84
C GLU A 81 10.59 7.85 -1.53
N GLU A 82 9.83 8.22 -2.57
CA GLU A 82 8.46 8.74 -2.41
C GLU A 82 7.55 7.72 -1.73
N ALA A 83 7.61 6.45 -2.14
CA ALA A 83 6.84 5.38 -1.54
C ALA A 83 7.15 5.23 -0.04
N ARG A 84 8.44 5.28 0.35
CA ARG A 84 8.84 5.23 1.76
C ARG A 84 8.25 6.40 2.55
N HIS A 85 8.35 7.62 2.03
CA HIS A 85 7.83 8.81 2.71
C HIS A 85 6.31 8.74 2.95
N LEU A 86 5.54 8.22 1.99
CA LEU A 86 4.09 8.01 2.13
C LEU A 86 3.75 6.97 3.21
N LEU A 87 4.59 5.95 3.38
CA LEU A 87 4.40 4.90 4.39
C LEU A 87 4.83 5.36 5.79
N THR A 88 5.87 6.19 5.90
CA THR A 88 6.41 6.65 7.19
C THR A 88 5.67 7.85 7.78
N ASN A 89 5.04 8.70 6.97
CA ASN A 89 4.27 9.86 7.46
C ASN A 89 2.90 9.49 8.09
N LYS A 90 2.66 8.22 8.35
CA LYS A 90 1.47 7.76 9.06
C LYS A 90 1.60 8.07 10.57
N SER A 91 1.22 9.30 10.93
CA SER A 91 0.84 9.78 12.27
C SER A 91 1.90 9.64 13.39
N SER A 92 2.74 10.66 13.55
CA SER A 92 3.12 11.05 14.91
C SER A 92 1.93 11.77 15.54
N SER A 93 0.93 11.02 16.01
CA SER A 93 -0.05 11.59 16.94
C SER A 93 0.71 11.90 18.23
N ILE A 94 1.28 13.10 18.31
CA ILE A 94 1.77 13.63 19.58
C ILE A 94 0.55 13.64 20.48
N ASN A 95 0.56 12.80 21.52
CA ASN A 95 -0.49 12.81 22.53
C ASN A 95 -0.38 14.15 23.25
N ILE A 96 -1.18 15.13 22.82
CA ILE A 96 -1.20 16.50 23.36
C ILE A 96 -1.43 16.44 24.89
N LEU A 97 -2.22 15.48 25.38
CA LEU A 97 -2.40 15.18 26.80
C LEU A 97 -1.09 14.84 27.53
N ALA A 98 -0.22 14.03 26.92
CA ALA A 98 1.09 13.70 27.50
C ALA A 98 2.01 14.92 27.53
N ALA A 99 1.97 15.77 26.48
CA ALA A 99 2.72 17.02 26.45
C ALA A 99 2.24 18.02 27.53
N PHE A 100 0.92 18.14 27.74
CA PHE A 100 0.36 18.96 28.82
C PHE A 100 0.70 18.43 30.21
N LEU A 101 0.65 17.11 30.43
CA LEU A 101 1.05 16.50 31.70
C LEU A 101 2.52 16.76 32.04
N ILE A 102 3.42 16.68 31.04
CA ILE A 102 4.84 16.99 31.23
C ILE A 102 5.04 18.47 31.59
N LEU A 103 4.32 19.39 30.93
CA LEU A 103 4.37 20.82 31.23
C LEU A 103 3.87 21.15 32.64
N ILE A 104 2.78 20.51 33.09
CA ILE A 104 2.24 20.71 34.43
C ILE A 104 3.25 20.18 35.47
N LEU A 105 3.79 18.97 35.27
CA LEU A 105 4.78 18.39 36.18
C LEU A 105 6.05 19.25 36.27
N ALA A 106 6.54 19.80 35.15
CA ALA A 106 7.69 20.69 35.14
C ALA A 106 7.47 21.98 35.95
N LYS A 107 6.23 22.50 36.01
CA LYS A 107 5.86 23.68 36.81
C LYS A 107 5.59 23.39 38.29
N VAL A 108 5.47 22.13 38.68
CA VAL A 108 5.30 21.73 40.09
C VAL A 108 6.64 21.37 40.73
N LEU A 109 7.62 20.97 39.92
CA LEU A 109 8.98 20.60 40.35
C LEU A 109 9.99 21.76 40.35
N PHE A 110 9.66 22.90 39.74
CA PHE A 110 10.43 24.15 39.73
C PHE A 110 9.53 25.33 40.10
#